data_AF-A0A1V5WHW2-F1
#
_entry.id   AF-A0A1V5WHW2-F1
#
_cell.length_a   1.000
_cell.length_b   1.000
_cell.length_c   1.000
_cell.angle_alpha   90.00
_cell.angle_beta   90.00
_cell.angle_gamma   90.00
#
_symmetry.space_group_name_H-M   'P 1'
#
loop_
_entity.id
_entity.type
_entity.pdbx_description
1 polymer ?
#
loop_
_entity_poly.entity_id
_entity_poly.type
_entity_poly.pdbx_seq_one_letter_code
_entity_poly.pdbx_strand_id
1 'polypeptide(L)'
;MIRTVLVKLLKTSPLFRLVLIPLAFIIFAGLFLVIDVLAHKKPELHLLEPAIAQSGEVVVIHGDHFGTSPQDNWVEISGDRLSANTILEWEPNRIMVLLPETVQDGLVYVATGAGKSNPLIFANRSNIPVRNVVQTSITFPEITGFNTPRVETGKRLVISGKNFGLSREDSRVLFTWQLDPAIPLSPQNRISQSTIPCSETLFEYEFWSDQEIRVRVPDGAASGSVYVQTSRGLSNGEPVQIINQPGKKLYSDQRTYTVSLNVDITNIAAEDGNMLLLRIPRPVASATQRNIEITRSEPAPYLENYRGMIFHQFENLRPGRTLSASHTFLVTVYRVETEITANQVRPYTDTDSPVYLLYTASDPVIPSNNPDIILKAAEILGNEKNPYRKAKLIYDWVTETMEWKEHENPNRGVLDALADTSGSAWDMALLFTTLARASGIPAIPVAGIVVDENRESRIHWWAEFYLENFGWVPVDPAMGLGKPVHTPGDNTREWYFGNIDPYRIAFSRGWTDQKPMTQKSRIVHRPRSYAFQPIWEESGGNLEKYTSFWGDPRVTGVY
;
A
#
# COMPACT_ATOMS: atom_id res chain seq x y z
N MET A 1 -11.71 -45.12 66.47
CA MET A 1 -10.34 -45.49 66.91
C MET A 1 -9.41 -44.27 67.00
N ILE A 2 -9.34 -43.42 65.98
CA ILE A 2 -8.43 -42.25 65.91
C ILE A 2 -8.68 -41.20 67.02
N ARG A 3 -9.95 -40.87 67.29
CA ARG A 3 -10.33 -39.90 68.35
C ARG A 3 -9.83 -40.30 69.75
N THR A 4 -9.93 -41.59 70.07
CA THR A 4 -9.52 -42.13 71.37
C THR A 4 -8.01 -42.09 71.57
N VAL A 5 -7.25 -42.32 70.49
CA VAL A 5 -5.78 -42.24 70.46
C VAL A 5 -5.31 -40.78 70.58
N LEU A 6 -5.96 -39.85 69.86
CA LEU A 6 -5.63 -38.43 69.90
C LEU A 6 -5.81 -37.84 71.31
N VAL A 7 -6.92 -38.15 71.97
CA VAL A 7 -7.23 -37.66 73.32
C VAL A 7 -6.27 -38.23 74.36
N LYS A 8 -5.83 -39.48 74.21
CA LYS A 8 -4.84 -40.11 75.10
C LYS A 8 -3.47 -39.45 74.95
N LEU A 9 -3.02 -39.22 73.72
CA LEU A 9 -1.75 -38.54 73.40
C LEU A 9 -1.73 -37.07 73.87
N LEU A 10 -2.86 -36.35 73.75
CA LEU A 10 -3.01 -34.98 74.25
C LEU A 10 -2.89 -34.89 75.79
N LYS A 11 -3.31 -35.92 76.53
CA LYS A 11 -3.23 -35.94 78.00
C LYS A 11 -1.87 -36.39 78.54
N THR A 12 -1.20 -37.33 77.87
CA THR A 12 0.00 -37.99 78.42
C THR A 12 1.34 -37.45 77.89
N SER A 13 1.39 -36.82 76.71
CA SER A 13 2.65 -36.37 76.11
C SER A 13 2.80 -34.84 76.14
N PRO A 14 3.80 -34.29 76.84
CA PRO A 14 4.12 -32.86 76.80
C PRO A 14 4.61 -32.41 75.42
N LEU A 15 5.45 -33.23 74.76
CA LEU A 15 5.99 -32.96 73.42
C LEU A 15 4.90 -32.90 72.35
N PHE A 16 3.91 -33.77 72.42
CA PHE A 16 2.80 -33.77 71.46
C PHE A 16 1.95 -32.50 71.58
N ARG A 17 1.73 -32.00 72.80
CA ARG A 17 1.06 -30.70 73.03
C ARG A 17 1.88 -29.52 72.52
N LEU A 18 3.19 -29.56 72.73
CA LEU A 18 4.12 -28.51 72.27
C LEU A 18 4.10 -28.33 70.74
N VAL A 19 3.84 -29.39 69.97
CA VAL A 19 3.83 -29.35 68.50
C VAL A 19 2.42 -29.15 67.94
N LEU A 20 1.42 -29.84 68.50
CA LEU A 20 0.07 -29.83 67.93
C LEU A 20 -0.66 -28.50 68.14
N ILE A 21 -0.43 -27.82 69.28
CA ILE A 21 -1.11 -26.54 69.59
C ILE A 21 -0.63 -25.41 68.66
N PRO A 22 0.69 -25.19 68.45
CA PRO A 22 1.15 -24.21 67.48
C PRO A 22 0.76 -24.57 66.05
N LEU A 23 0.80 -25.85 65.67
CA LEU A 23 0.39 -26.29 64.33
C LEU A 23 -1.09 -26.01 64.07
N ALA A 24 -1.97 -26.29 65.04
CA ALA A 24 -3.38 -25.94 64.96
C ALA A 24 -3.59 -24.42 64.89
N PHE A 25 -2.79 -23.64 65.61
CA PHE A 25 -2.84 -22.18 65.55
C PHE A 25 -2.37 -21.63 64.20
N ILE A 26 -1.32 -22.21 63.59
CA ILE A 26 -0.84 -21.84 62.25
C ILE A 26 -1.88 -22.20 61.19
N ILE A 27 -2.50 -23.38 61.28
CA ILE A 27 -3.57 -23.78 60.36
C ILE A 27 -4.77 -22.85 60.50
N PHE A 28 -5.16 -22.52 61.73
CA PHE A 28 -6.27 -21.60 61.99
C PHE A 28 -5.96 -20.18 61.52
N ALA A 29 -4.75 -19.67 61.76
CA ALA A 29 -4.28 -18.38 61.27
C ALA A 29 -4.21 -18.36 59.74
N GLY A 30 -3.73 -19.43 59.11
CA GLY A 30 -3.72 -19.57 57.65
C GLY A 30 -5.12 -19.61 57.06
N LEU A 31 -6.05 -20.33 57.69
CA LEU A 31 -7.46 -20.37 57.27
C LEU A 31 -8.12 -19.01 57.44
N PHE A 32 -7.84 -18.32 58.54
CA PHE A 32 -8.33 -16.97 58.81
C PHE A 32 -7.79 -15.97 57.77
N LEU A 33 -6.51 -16.06 57.41
CA LEU A 33 -5.88 -15.20 56.41
C LEU A 33 -6.42 -15.47 55.00
N VAL A 34 -6.70 -16.72 54.65
CA VAL A 34 -7.38 -17.08 53.39
C VAL A 34 -8.83 -16.55 53.36
N ILE A 35 -9.56 -16.66 54.47
CA ILE A 35 -10.91 -16.09 54.60
C ILE A 35 -10.86 -14.57 54.49
N ASP A 36 -9.88 -13.92 55.10
CA ASP A 36 -9.68 -12.47 55.06
C ASP A 36 -9.36 -11.97 53.64
N VAL A 37 -8.49 -12.68 52.90
CA VAL A 37 -8.17 -12.39 51.50
C VAL A 37 -9.36 -12.63 50.57
N LEU A 38 -10.16 -13.67 50.82
CA LEU A 38 -11.39 -13.93 50.06
C LEU A 38 -12.49 -12.91 50.38
N ALA A 39 -12.52 -12.36 51.59
CA ALA A 39 -13.51 -11.35 52.02
C ALA A 39 -13.19 -9.94 51.51
N HIS A 40 -11.92 -9.64 51.17
CA HIS A 40 -11.45 -8.28 50.80
C HIS A 40 -10.88 -8.21 49.38
N LYS A 41 -11.59 -8.76 48.39
CA LYS A 41 -11.23 -8.54 46.97
C LYS A 41 -11.61 -7.13 46.52
N LYS A 42 -10.72 -6.53 45.72
CA LYS A 42 -10.98 -5.23 45.08
C LYS A 42 -12.13 -5.37 44.06
N PRO A 43 -12.94 -4.31 43.87
CA PRO A 43 -13.96 -4.30 42.83
C PRO A 43 -13.32 -4.37 41.45
N GLU A 44 -13.95 -5.04 40.50
CA GLU A 44 -13.50 -5.12 39.10
C GLU A 44 -14.64 -4.72 38.16
N LEU A 45 -14.36 -3.84 37.20
CA LEU A 45 -15.31 -3.36 36.21
C LEU A 45 -15.12 -4.12 34.89
N HIS A 46 -16.21 -4.65 34.34
CA HIS A 46 -16.22 -5.38 33.07
C HIS A 46 -16.84 -4.58 31.93
N LEU A 47 -17.97 -3.92 32.16
CA LEU A 47 -18.73 -3.21 31.12
C LEU A 47 -19.56 -2.05 31.70
N LEU A 48 -19.69 -0.97 30.92
CA LEU A 48 -20.66 0.09 31.14
C LEU A 48 -21.71 0.04 30.02
N GLU A 49 -22.99 -0.05 30.39
CA GLU A 49 -24.10 -0.13 29.43
C GLU A 49 -25.16 0.94 29.70
N PRO A 50 -25.30 1.95 28.82
CA PRO A 50 -24.41 2.29 27.72
C PRO A 50 -23.13 3.01 28.21
N ALA A 51 -22.01 2.83 27.51
CA ALA A 51 -20.76 3.57 27.77
C ALA A 51 -20.82 5.06 27.33
N ILE A 52 -21.86 5.43 26.56
CA ILE A 52 -22.11 6.79 26.09
C ILE A 52 -23.56 7.18 26.43
N ALA A 53 -23.73 8.10 27.37
CA ALA A 53 -25.04 8.58 27.81
C ALA A 53 -25.02 10.08 28.13
N GLN A 54 -26.20 10.66 28.32
CA GLN A 54 -26.39 12.05 28.75
C GLN A 54 -26.93 12.12 30.18
N SER A 55 -26.86 13.30 30.79
CA SER A 55 -27.51 13.55 32.09
C SER A 55 -28.98 13.10 32.08
N GLY A 56 -29.40 12.43 33.16
CA GLY A 56 -30.76 11.90 33.31
C GLY A 56 -30.98 10.53 32.66
N GLU A 57 -30.04 9.99 31.89
CA GLU A 57 -30.06 8.59 31.45
C GLU A 57 -29.48 7.67 32.55
N VAL A 58 -29.86 6.39 32.51
CA VAL A 58 -29.35 5.38 33.42
C VAL A 58 -28.21 4.62 32.76
N VAL A 59 -27.08 4.50 33.47
CA VAL A 59 -25.94 3.66 33.10
C VAL A 59 -25.88 2.48 34.05
N VAL A 60 -25.76 1.29 33.48
CA VAL A 60 -25.56 0.04 34.21
C VAL A 60 -24.07 -0.30 34.21
N ILE A 61 -23.50 -0.46 35.39
CA ILE A 61 -22.12 -0.85 35.61
C ILE A 61 -22.09 -2.33 35.94
N HIS A 62 -21.45 -3.13 35.10
CA HIS A 62 -21.26 -4.57 35.29
C HIS A 62 -19.85 -4.87 35.77
N GLY A 63 -19.73 -5.81 36.71
CA GLY A 63 -18.44 -6.24 37.23
C GLY A 63 -18.60 -7.18 38.41
N ASP A 64 -17.62 -7.22 39.30
CA ASP A 64 -17.61 -8.09 40.47
C ASP A 64 -17.09 -7.37 41.73
N HIS A 65 -17.48 -7.87 42.91
CA HIS A 65 -17.03 -7.42 44.23
C HIS A 65 -17.34 -5.95 44.55
N PHE A 66 -18.49 -5.44 44.11
CA PHE A 66 -18.95 -4.07 44.40
C PHE A 66 -19.42 -3.85 45.84
N GLY A 67 -19.49 -4.92 46.64
CA GLY A 67 -20.13 -4.88 47.95
C GLY A 67 -21.65 -4.87 47.84
N THR A 68 -22.34 -4.81 48.97
CA THR A 68 -23.80 -5.01 49.06
C THR A 68 -24.59 -3.73 49.33
N SER A 69 -23.91 -2.58 49.46
CA SER A 69 -24.57 -1.32 49.80
C SER A 69 -23.75 -0.10 49.38
N PRO A 70 -24.40 1.00 48.94
CA PRO A 70 -23.74 2.27 48.64
C PRO A 70 -23.41 3.12 49.88
N GLN A 71 -23.66 2.63 51.10
CA GLN A 71 -23.37 3.41 52.33
C GLN A 71 -21.86 3.66 52.52
N ASP A 72 -21.05 2.61 52.30
CA ASP A 72 -19.58 2.66 52.44
C ASP A 72 -18.85 2.53 51.09
N ASN A 73 -19.59 2.31 50.00
CA ASN A 73 -19.04 2.14 48.65
C ASN A 73 -19.61 3.24 47.73
N TRP A 74 -18.87 3.66 46.71
CA TRP A 74 -19.35 4.68 45.79
C TRP A 74 -18.85 4.47 44.37
N VAL A 75 -19.56 5.09 43.43
CA VAL A 75 -19.12 5.24 42.04
C VAL A 75 -18.47 6.61 41.90
N GLU A 76 -17.37 6.67 41.18
CA GLU A 76 -16.65 7.89 40.83
C GLU A 76 -16.63 8.03 39.31
N ILE A 77 -17.00 9.20 38.79
CA ILE A 77 -16.94 9.53 37.36
C ILE A 77 -16.11 10.80 37.21
N SER A 78 -15.05 10.75 36.40
CA SER A 78 -14.16 11.90 36.13
C SER A 78 -13.52 12.52 37.38
N GLY A 79 -13.34 11.71 38.43
CA GLY A 79 -12.79 12.15 39.71
C GLY A 79 -13.85 12.61 40.74
N ASP A 80 -15.12 12.75 40.32
CA ASP A 80 -16.21 13.16 41.19
C ASP A 80 -16.94 11.94 41.78
N ARG A 81 -17.08 11.91 43.10
CA ARG A 81 -17.89 10.91 43.80
C ARG A 81 -19.37 11.17 43.56
N LEU A 82 -20.07 10.18 43.01
CA LEU A 82 -21.51 10.25 42.85
C LEU A 82 -22.24 10.21 44.20
N SER A 83 -23.32 10.96 44.28
CA SER A 83 -24.17 11.03 45.45
C SER A 83 -25.02 9.76 45.59
N ALA A 84 -25.33 9.34 46.82
CA ALA A 84 -26.11 8.12 47.04
C ALA A 84 -27.52 8.17 46.40
N ASN A 85 -28.07 9.36 46.16
CA ASN A 85 -29.37 9.54 45.50
C ASN A 85 -29.37 9.29 43.98
N THR A 86 -28.19 9.21 43.35
CA THR A 86 -28.08 8.85 41.92
C THR A 86 -27.99 7.35 41.71
N ILE A 87 -27.82 6.57 42.78
CA ILE A 87 -27.76 5.10 42.70
C ILE A 87 -29.19 4.56 42.76
N LEU A 88 -29.65 3.98 41.66
CA LEU A 88 -30.97 3.35 41.55
C LEU A 88 -30.95 1.92 42.12
N GLU A 89 -29.83 1.22 41.92
CA GLU A 89 -29.65 -0.17 42.34
C GLU A 89 -28.17 -0.42 42.64
N TRP A 90 -27.89 -1.22 43.67
CA TRP A 90 -26.54 -1.65 44.02
C TRP A 90 -26.54 -3.12 44.41
N GLU A 91 -25.97 -3.95 43.56
CA GLU A 91 -25.74 -5.37 43.76
C GLU A 91 -24.23 -5.67 43.67
N PRO A 92 -23.76 -6.82 44.21
CA PRO A 92 -22.34 -7.16 44.20
C PRO A 92 -21.67 -7.23 42.82
N ASN A 93 -22.46 -7.39 41.76
CA ASN A 93 -21.99 -7.51 40.37
C ASN A 93 -22.64 -6.50 39.40
N ARG A 94 -23.48 -5.60 39.91
CA ARG A 94 -24.26 -4.68 39.10
C ARG A 94 -24.62 -3.41 39.86
N ILE A 95 -24.37 -2.24 39.27
CA ILE A 95 -24.81 -0.95 39.84
C ILE A 95 -25.57 -0.19 38.76
N MET A 96 -26.79 0.27 39.06
CA MET A 96 -27.54 1.17 38.18
C MET A 96 -27.41 2.60 38.68
N VAL A 97 -26.90 3.48 37.82
CA VAL A 97 -26.64 4.88 38.16
C VAL A 97 -27.46 5.78 37.24
N LEU A 98 -28.26 6.66 37.83
CA LEU A 98 -28.88 7.79 37.14
C LEU A 98 -27.84 8.92 37.02
N LEU A 99 -27.45 9.28 35.80
CA LEU A 99 -26.39 10.26 35.59
C LEU A 99 -26.81 11.68 36.04
N PRO A 100 -26.04 12.37 36.91
CA PRO A 100 -26.35 13.73 37.34
C PRO A 100 -26.07 14.76 36.23
N GLU A 101 -26.67 15.96 36.36
CA GLU A 101 -26.46 17.08 35.41
C GLU A 101 -25.02 17.57 35.34
N THR A 102 -24.23 17.35 36.38
CA THR A 102 -22.82 17.75 36.45
C THR A 102 -21.86 16.72 35.85
N VAL A 103 -22.36 15.62 35.26
CA VAL A 103 -21.51 14.54 34.77
C VAL A 103 -20.60 15.01 33.63
N GLN A 104 -19.30 14.76 33.76
CA GLN A 104 -18.31 15.00 32.70
C GLN A 104 -17.93 13.68 32.01
N ASP A 105 -17.32 13.77 30.83
CA ASP A 105 -16.62 12.65 30.23
C ASP A 105 -15.35 12.31 31.02
N GLY A 106 -15.00 11.04 31.11
CA GLY A 106 -13.81 10.58 31.83
C GLY A 106 -13.91 9.16 32.37
N LEU A 107 -13.04 8.84 33.33
CA LEU A 107 -12.90 7.49 33.86
C LEU A 107 -13.92 7.20 34.97
N VAL A 108 -14.50 6.02 34.92
CA VAL A 108 -15.43 5.48 35.92
C VAL A 108 -14.70 4.47 36.80
N TYR A 109 -14.88 4.61 38.11
CA TYR A 109 -14.39 3.68 39.11
C TYR A 109 -15.52 3.29 40.07
N VAL A 110 -15.44 2.06 40.60
CA VAL A 110 -16.16 1.67 41.82
C VAL A 110 -15.14 1.58 42.95
N ALA A 111 -15.43 2.24 44.06
CA ALA A 111 -14.59 2.25 45.24
C ALA A 111 -15.30 1.55 46.40
N THR A 112 -14.60 0.60 47.02
CA THR A 112 -15.06 -0.10 48.23
C THR A 112 -14.01 -0.01 49.34
N GLY A 113 -14.33 -0.54 50.53
CA GLY A 113 -13.36 -0.67 51.62
C GLY A 113 -12.08 -1.45 51.26
N ALA A 114 -12.10 -2.26 50.19
CA ALA A 114 -10.93 -3.00 49.69
C ALA A 114 -10.06 -2.19 48.69
N GLY A 115 -10.58 -1.08 48.15
CA GLY A 115 -9.88 -0.20 47.21
C GLY A 115 -10.73 0.21 46.00
N LYS A 116 -10.10 0.91 45.04
CA LYS A 116 -10.70 1.29 43.76
C LYS A 116 -10.55 0.18 42.71
N SER A 117 -11.51 0.10 41.80
CA SER A 117 -11.51 -0.82 40.65
C SER A 117 -10.51 -0.41 39.56
N ASN A 118 -10.38 -1.26 38.54
CA ASN A 118 -9.88 -0.80 37.23
C ASN A 118 -10.83 0.26 36.64
N PRO A 119 -10.32 1.19 35.81
CA PRO A 119 -11.14 2.20 35.16
C PRO A 119 -11.88 1.64 33.94
N LEU A 120 -13.08 2.18 33.68
CA LEU A 120 -13.73 2.15 32.36
C LEU A 120 -13.96 3.58 31.86
N ILE A 121 -13.99 3.79 30.54
CA ILE A 121 -14.21 5.12 29.96
C ILE A 121 -15.71 5.36 29.80
N PHE A 122 -16.18 6.51 30.26
CA PHE A 122 -17.52 7.03 30.03
C PHE A 122 -17.45 8.33 29.22
N ALA A 123 -18.31 8.46 28.21
CA ALA A 123 -18.43 9.68 27.42
C ALA A 123 -19.80 10.33 27.61
N ASN A 124 -19.83 11.57 28.10
CA ASN A 124 -21.05 12.37 28.14
C ASN A 124 -21.42 12.78 26.70
N ARG A 125 -22.57 12.33 26.21
CA ARG A 125 -23.08 12.62 24.86
C ARG A 125 -23.17 14.12 24.57
N SER A 126 -23.43 14.95 25.58
CA SER A 126 -23.52 16.42 25.46
C SER A 126 -22.15 17.10 25.25
N ASN A 127 -21.05 16.46 25.66
CA ASN A 127 -19.68 16.95 25.47
C ASN A 127 -19.04 16.42 24.20
N ILE A 128 -19.63 15.41 23.55
CA ILE A 128 -19.19 14.96 22.23
C ILE A 128 -19.46 16.12 21.27
N PRO A 129 -18.44 16.68 20.60
CA PRO A 129 -18.65 17.73 19.61
C PRO A 129 -19.57 17.17 18.53
N VAL A 130 -20.83 17.57 18.55
CA VAL A 130 -21.72 17.31 17.42
C VAL A 130 -21.19 18.21 16.32
N ARG A 131 -20.57 17.61 15.31
CA ARG A 131 -20.26 18.32 14.07
C ARG A 131 -21.56 19.03 13.70
N ASN A 132 -21.53 20.36 13.62
CA ASN A 132 -22.67 21.12 13.11
C ASN A 132 -22.91 20.62 11.69
N VAL A 133 -23.75 19.60 11.54
CA VAL A 133 -24.38 19.28 10.27
C VAL A 133 -25.46 20.34 10.16
N VAL A 134 -25.01 21.56 9.80
CA VAL A 134 -25.81 22.36 8.89
C VAL A 134 -26.30 21.36 7.86
N GLN A 135 -27.60 21.36 7.53
CA GLN A 135 -28.07 20.78 6.28
C GLN A 135 -27.37 21.55 5.15
N THR A 136 -26.07 21.31 4.95
CA THR A 136 -25.39 21.64 3.72
C THR A 136 -26.08 20.75 2.73
N SER A 137 -26.92 21.36 1.89
CA SER A 137 -27.02 20.93 0.50
C SER A 137 -25.68 20.32 0.11
N ILE A 138 -25.63 19.02 -0.20
CA ILE A 138 -24.38 18.36 -0.59
C ILE A 138 -23.88 19.12 -1.82
N THR A 139 -22.93 20.03 -1.61
CA THR A 139 -22.35 20.79 -2.71
C THR A 139 -21.29 19.91 -3.32
N PHE A 140 -21.66 19.23 -4.40
CA PHE A 140 -20.74 18.52 -5.27
C PHE A 140 -19.61 19.46 -5.71
N PRO A 141 -18.40 18.93 -5.98
CA PRO A 141 -17.35 19.73 -6.60
C PRO A 141 -17.86 20.32 -7.93
N GLU A 142 -17.50 21.55 -8.24
CA GLU A 142 -17.91 22.22 -9.48
C GLU A 142 -16.69 22.84 -10.14
N ILE A 143 -16.44 22.49 -11.40
CA ILE A 143 -15.43 23.14 -12.23
C ILE A 143 -16.09 24.33 -12.91
N THR A 144 -15.53 25.53 -12.70
CA THR A 144 -16.00 26.77 -13.35
C THR A 144 -15.22 27.10 -14.61
N GLY A 145 -14.05 26.49 -14.82
CA GLY A 145 -13.29 26.62 -16.06
C GLY A 145 -11.80 26.31 -15.92
N PHE A 146 -11.09 26.51 -17.02
CA PHE A 146 -9.63 26.33 -17.12
C PHE A 146 -8.93 27.64 -17.49
N ASN A 147 -7.64 27.72 -17.19
CA ASN A 147 -6.80 28.82 -17.70
C ASN A 147 -6.66 28.79 -19.24
N THR A 148 -6.88 27.64 -19.89
CA THR A 148 -6.84 27.48 -21.35
C THR A 148 -7.82 26.40 -21.81
N PRO A 149 -8.52 26.59 -22.95
CA PRO A 149 -9.37 25.55 -23.52
C PRO A 149 -8.59 24.44 -24.25
N ARG A 150 -7.28 24.64 -24.46
CA ARG A 150 -6.40 23.72 -25.20
C ARG A 150 -5.08 23.53 -24.47
N VAL A 151 -4.64 22.29 -24.28
CA VAL A 151 -3.41 21.96 -23.54
C VAL A 151 -2.74 20.71 -24.13
N GLU A 152 -1.42 20.64 -24.06
CA GLU A 152 -0.62 19.50 -24.54
C GLU A 152 -0.40 18.48 -23.41
N THR A 153 -0.21 17.20 -23.77
CA THR A 153 0.12 16.15 -22.79
C THR A 153 1.39 16.47 -22.01
N GLY A 154 1.36 16.29 -20.69
CA GLY A 154 2.45 16.65 -19.77
C GLY A 154 2.57 18.14 -19.42
N LYS A 155 1.81 19.03 -20.07
CA LYS A 155 1.76 20.47 -19.72
C LYS A 155 0.77 20.73 -18.60
N ARG A 156 1.00 21.83 -17.88
CA ARG A 156 0.15 22.27 -16.76
C ARG A 156 -1.22 22.73 -17.25
N LEU A 157 -2.27 22.24 -16.60
CA LEU A 157 -3.64 22.75 -16.66
C LEU A 157 -4.02 23.30 -15.27
N VAL A 158 -4.56 24.52 -15.24
CA VAL A 158 -5.10 25.12 -14.01
C VAL A 158 -6.61 25.03 -14.06
N ILE A 159 -7.19 24.34 -13.08
CA ILE A 159 -8.62 24.07 -12.94
C ILE A 159 -9.15 24.99 -11.85
N SER A 160 -10.06 25.88 -12.21
CA SER A 160 -10.76 26.78 -11.27
C SER A 160 -12.15 26.24 -10.97
N GLY A 161 -12.60 26.37 -9.73
CA GLY A 161 -13.90 25.90 -9.32
C GLY A 161 -14.21 26.11 -7.85
N LYS A 162 -15.07 25.25 -7.29
CA LYS A 162 -15.55 25.31 -5.91
C LYS A 162 -15.74 23.91 -5.33
N ASN A 163 -15.63 23.79 -4.01
CA ASN A 163 -15.89 22.57 -3.25
C ASN A 163 -14.97 21.40 -3.62
N PHE A 164 -13.74 21.68 -4.06
CA PHE A 164 -12.74 20.65 -4.32
C PHE A 164 -12.15 20.06 -3.04
N GLY A 165 -12.39 20.69 -1.88
CA GLY A 165 -11.79 20.31 -0.61
C GLY A 165 -10.44 21.00 -0.37
N LEU A 166 -10.16 21.31 0.90
CA LEU A 166 -8.92 22.00 1.31
C LEU A 166 -7.66 21.16 1.06
N SER A 167 -7.80 19.85 1.08
CA SER A 167 -6.75 18.86 0.80
C SER A 167 -7.27 17.82 -0.19
N ARG A 168 -6.35 17.26 -0.98
CA ARG A 168 -6.70 16.25 -1.99
C ARG A 168 -7.27 14.97 -1.37
N GLU A 169 -6.64 14.46 -0.31
CA GLU A 169 -6.97 13.13 0.24
C GLU A 169 -7.03 12.08 -0.90
N ASP A 170 -8.08 11.28 -0.98
CA ASP A 170 -8.33 10.30 -2.05
C ASP A 170 -9.02 10.88 -3.30
N SER A 171 -9.17 12.21 -3.36
CA SER A 171 -9.76 12.92 -4.50
C SER A 171 -8.86 12.87 -5.72
N ARG A 172 -9.48 12.88 -6.92
CA ARG A 172 -8.81 12.65 -8.20
C ARG A 172 -9.28 13.64 -9.26
N VAL A 173 -8.37 14.04 -10.13
CA VAL A 173 -8.71 14.66 -11.42
C VAL A 173 -8.74 13.57 -12.47
N LEU A 174 -9.84 13.50 -13.23
CA LEU A 174 -10.10 12.49 -14.24
C LEU A 174 -10.18 13.16 -15.61
N PHE A 175 -9.31 12.79 -16.53
CA PHE A 175 -9.33 13.25 -17.92
C PHE A 175 -10.09 12.25 -18.79
N THR A 176 -10.77 12.70 -19.84
CA THR A 176 -11.29 11.79 -20.86
C THR A 176 -10.16 10.93 -21.43
N TRP A 177 -10.45 9.66 -21.64
CA TRP A 177 -9.55 8.66 -22.20
C TRP A 177 -10.17 8.04 -23.44
N GLN A 178 -9.42 8.00 -24.53
CA GLN A 178 -9.89 7.46 -25.80
C GLN A 178 -9.47 6.00 -25.96
N LEU A 179 -10.41 5.11 -25.66
CA LEU A 179 -10.36 3.70 -26.02
C LEU A 179 -10.73 3.50 -27.49
N ASP A 180 -10.31 2.37 -28.06
CA ASP A 180 -10.88 1.87 -29.30
C ASP A 180 -12.42 1.82 -29.18
N PRO A 181 -13.19 2.50 -30.06
CA PRO A 181 -14.65 2.47 -30.06
C PRO A 181 -15.27 1.06 -30.10
N ALA A 182 -14.52 0.05 -30.55
CA ALA A 182 -14.95 -1.34 -30.53
C ALA A 182 -15.10 -1.93 -29.13
N ILE A 183 -14.53 -1.29 -28.09
CA ILE A 183 -14.62 -1.74 -26.70
C ILE A 183 -15.94 -1.23 -26.08
N PRO A 184 -16.89 -2.11 -25.72
CA PRO A 184 -18.18 -1.68 -25.18
C PRO A 184 -18.02 -1.11 -23.77
N LEU A 185 -18.58 0.09 -23.55
CA LEU A 185 -18.63 0.72 -22.23
C LEU A 185 -19.93 0.35 -21.50
N SER A 186 -19.81 -0.06 -20.23
CA SER A 186 -20.96 -0.27 -19.36
C SER A 186 -21.63 1.06 -19.06
N PRO A 187 -22.97 1.18 -19.21
CA PRO A 187 -23.70 2.39 -18.85
C PRO A 187 -23.50 2.81 -17.39
N GLN A 188 -23.31 1.83 -16.49
CA GLN A 188 -23.18 2.05 -15.04
C GLN A 188 -21.79 2.56 -14.65
N ASN A 189 -20.75 2.20 -15.40
CA ASN A 189 -19.34 2.51 -15.08
C ASN A 189 -18.66 3.38 -16.15
N ARG A 190 -19.44 4.09 -16.98
CA ARG A 190 -18.93 4.83 -18.14
C ARG A 190 -17.80 5.78 -17.77
N ILE A 191 -17.94 6.59 -16.71
CA ILE A 191 -16.90 7.55 -16.30
C ILE A 191 -15.60 6.82 -15.94
N SER A 192 -15.67 5.80 -15.08
CA SER A 192 -14.48 5.04 -14.65
C SER A 192 -13.78 4.33 -15.82
N GLN A 193 -14.54 3.89 -16.83
CA GLN A 193 -14.01 3.21 -18.02
C GLN A 193 -13.51 4.17 -19.11
N SER A 194 -14.06 5.39 -19.21
CA SER A 194 -13.75 6.37 -20.27
C SER A 194 -12.92 7.55 -19.80
N THR A 195 -12.42 7.51 -18.56
CA THR A 195 -11.51 8.53 -18.03
C THR A 195 -10.22 7.90 -17.55
N ILE A 196 -9.15 8.69 -17.42
CA ILE A 196 -7.86 8.32 -16.82
C ILE A 196 -7.54 9.30 -15.68
N PRO A 197 -7.15 8.81 -14.49
CA PRO A 197 -6.80 9.69 -13.38
C PRO A 197 -5.39 10.27 -13.54
N CYS A 198 -5.19 11.50 -13.06
CA CYS A 198 -3.84 11.99 -12.77
C CYS A 198 -3.17 11.12 -11.70
N SER A 199 -1.88 10.90 -11.87
CA SER A 199 -1.00 10.06 -11.07
C SER A 199 -0.09 10.88 -10.18
N GLU A 200 -0.12 10.54 -8.88
CA GLU A 200 0.83 11.09 -7.90
C GLU A 200 2.26 10.57 -8.14
N THR A 201 2.41 9.31 -8.55
CA THR A 201 3.73 8.69 -8.76
C THR A 201 4.44 9.20 -10.02
N LEU A 202 3.71 9.88 -10.92
CA LEU A 202 4.24 10.51 -12.12
C LEU A 202 4.32 12.04 -11.99
N PHE A 203 4.17 12.58 -10.77
CA PHE A 203 4.24 14.02 -10.47
C PHE A 203 3.20 14.85 -11.24
N GLU A 204 2.01 14.30 -11.49
CA GLU A 204 0.97 14.98 -12.26
C GLU A 204 0.10 15.91 -11.40
N TYR A 205 0.17 15.82 -10.07
CA TYR A 205 -0.41 16.82 -9.17
C TYR A 205 0.65 17.83 -8.73
N GLU A 206 0.38 19.12 -8.92
CA GLU A 206 1.29 20.19 -8.51
C GLU A 206 0.71 21.02 -7.36
N PHE A 207 -0.62 21.21 -7.33
CA PHE A 207 -1.28 22.02 -6.32
C PHE A 207 -2.75 21.60 -6.17
N TRP A 208 -3.27 21.68 -4.94
CA TRP A 208 -4.67 21.45 -4.62
C TRP A 208 -5.15 22.43 -3.56
N SER A 209 -6.35 22.97 -3.76
CA SER A 209 -7.10 23.77 -2.80
C SER A 209 -8.59 23.62 -3.08
N ASP A 210 -9.44 24.23 -2.25
CA ASP A 210 -10.89 24.13 -2.41
C ASP A 210 -11.43 24.79 -3.69
N GLN A 211 -10.66 25.71 -4.30
CA GLN A 211 -11.09 26.50 -5.47
C GLN A 211 -10.16 26.39 -6.68
N GLU A 212 -8.96 25.86 -6.50
CA GLU A 212 -7.96 25.75 -7.56
C GLU A 212 -7.18 24.45 -7.45
N ILE A 213 -7.07 23.75 -8.57
CA ILE A 213 -6.23 22.56 -8.73
C ILE A 213 -5.26 22.81 -9.89
N ARG A 214 -3.99 22.47 -9.72
CA ARG A 214 -2.99 22.48 -10.79
C ARG A 214 -2.49 21.07 -11.02
N VAL A 215 -2.67 20.58 -12.24
CA VAL A 215 -2.21 19.26 -12.67
C VAL A 215 -1.44 19.35 -13.96
N ARG A 216 -0.62 18.34 -14.24
CA ARG A 216 -0.10 18.08 -15.59
C ARG A 216 -1.03 17.09 -16.29
N VAL A 217 -1.29 17.33 -17.56
CA VAL A 217 -2.15 16.45 -18.38
C VAL A 217 -1.52 15.04 -18.42
N PRO A 218 -2.24 13.99 -17.98
CA PRO A 218 -1.69 12.65 -17.85
C PRO A 218 -1.41 12.01 -19.22
N ASP A 219 -0.45 11.08 -19.26
CA ASP A 219 -0.24 10.25 -20.45
C ASP A 219 -1.50 9.44 -20.77
N GLY A 220 -1.91 9.44 -22.04
CA GLY A 220 -3.14 8.81 -22.51
C GLY A 220 -4.39 9.71 -22.46
N ALA A 221 -4.32 10.91 -21.89
CA ALA A 221 -5.44 11.85 -21.95
C ALA A 221 -5.85 12.15 -23.40
N ALA A 222 -7.16 12.27 -23.62
CA ALA A 222 -7.77 12.61 -24.89
C ALA A 222 -8.68 13.83 -24.76
N SER A 223 -8.97 14.49 -25.89
CA SER A 223 -9.93 15.60 -25.93
C SER A 223 -11.30 15.14 -25.44
N GLY A 224 -11.90 15.91 -24.55
CA GLY A 224 -13.17 15.56 -23.91
C GLY A 224 -13.34 16.31 -22.60
N SER A 225 -14.15 15.77 -21.69
CA SER A 225 -14.38 16.39 -20.38
C SER A 225 -13.31 16.02 -19.36
N VAL A 226 -13.01 16.95 -18.47
CA VAL A 226 -12.27 16.74 -17.22
C VAL A 226 -13.27 16.79 -16.07
N TYR A 227 -13.04 15.93 -15.08
CA TYR A 227 -13.86 15.86 -13.86
C TYR A 227 -12.96 15.93 -12.62
N VAL A 228 -13.52 16.44 -11.53
CA VAL A 228 -12.95 16.32 -10.19
C VAL A 228 -13.84 15.39 -9.38
N GLN A 229 -13.26 14.28 -8.91
CA GLN A 229 -13.93 13.32 -8.03
C GLN A 229 -13.43 13.53 -6.61
N THR A 230 -14.35 13.80 -5.68
CA THR A 230 -14.07 13.94 -4.24
C THR A 230 -14.92 12.94 -3.44
N SER A 231 -14.72 12.89 -2.12
CA SER A 231 -15.60 12.15 -1.21
C SER A 231 -17.06 12.63 -1.24
N ARG A 232 -17.32 13.84 -1.74
CA ARG A 232 -18.67 14.40 -1.90
C ARG A 232 -19.32 14.03 -3.24
N GLY A 233 -18.58 13.40 -4.15
CA GLY A 233 -19.06 12.98 -5.48
C GLY A 233 -18.25 13.56 -6.63
N LEU A 234 -18.78 13.41 -7.84
CA LEU A 234 -18.18 13.82 -9.10
C LEU A 234 -18.65 15.22 -9.51
N SER A 235 -17.77 16.01 -10.10
CA SER A 235 -18.12 17.33 -10.64
C SER A 235 -18.88 17.27 -11.96
N ASN A 236 -19.32 18.43 -12.45
CA ASN A 236 -19.61 18.61 -13.87
C ASN A 236 -18.37 18.24 -14.71
N GLY A 237 -18.62 17.76 -15.93
CA GLY A 237 -17.57 17.51 -16.92
C GLY A 237 -17.30 18.77 -17.72
N GLU A 238 -16.13 19.37 -17.52
CA GLU A 238 -15.74 20.59 -18.22
C GLU A 238 -14.85 20.24 -19.44
N PRO A 239 -15.21 20.64 -20.67
CA PRO A 239 -14.51 20.22 -21.87
C PRO A 239 -13.13 20.88 -22.03
N VAL A 240 -12.12 20.09 -22.39
CA VAL A 240 -10.78 20.54 -22.75
C VAL A 240 -10.32 19.84 -24.03
N GLN A 241 -9.60 20.56 -24.88
CA GLN A 241 -8.95 19.97 -26.04
C GLN A 241 -7.51 19.56 -25.68
N ILE A 242 -7.23 18.27 -25.77
CA ILE A 242 -5.88 17.73 -25.63
C ILE A 242 -5.18 17.73 -26.98
N ILE A 243 -4.03 18.38 -27.05
CA ILE A 243 -3.19 18.47 -28.25
C ILE A 243 -2.03 17.48 -28.11
N ASN A 244 -2.02 16.45 -28.95
CA ASN A 244 -0.91 15.51 -29.10
C ASN A 244 -0.24 15.77 -30.45
N GLN A 245 0.54 16.85 -30.55
CA GLN A 245 1.13 17.27 -31.83
C GLN A 245 1.96 16.17 -32.51
N PRO A 246 2.79 15.39 -31.80
CA PRO A 246 3.66 14.42 -32.46
C PRO A 246 2.94 13.22 -33.06
N GLY A 247 1.68 12.96 -32.70
CA GLY A 247 1.01 11.75 -33.16
C GLY A 247 -0.19 11.31 -32.34
N LYS A 248 -0.54 10.03 -32.47
CA LYS A 248 -1.65 9.39 -31.75
C LYS A 248 -1.21 8.14 -31.03
N LYS A 249 -1.98 7.77 -30.02
CA LYS A 249 -1.85 6.53 -29.26
C LYS A 249 -3.20 5.84 -29.21
N LEU A 250 -3.25 4.58 -29.63
CA LEU A 250 -4.45 3.75 -29.64
C LEU A 250 -4.36 2.72 -28.52
N TYR A 251 -5.46 2.55 -27.78
CA TYR A 251 -5.62 1.53 -26.75
C TYR A 251 -6.67 0.52 -27.22
N SER A 252 -6.24 -0.70 -27.53
CA SER A 252 -7.07 -1.76 -28.12
C SER A 252 -6.84 -3.11 -27.40
N ASP A 253 -7.51 -4.18 -27.85
CA ASP A 253 -7.33 -5.56 -27.35
C ASP A 253 -7.25 -5.64 -25.81
N GLN A 254 -8.29 -5.10 -25.16
CA GLN A 254 -8.39 -5.09 -23.70
C GLN A 254 -8.44 -6.51 -23.16
N ARG A 255 -7.64 -6.78 -22.12
CA ARG A 255 -7.64 -8.06 -21.39
C ARG A 255 -7.66 -7.83 -19.90
N THR A 256 -8.45 -8.61 -19.18
CA THR A 256 -8.43 -8.58 -17.70
C THR A 256 -7.85 -9.88 -17.16
N TYR A 257 -6.79 -9.77 -16.36
CA TYR A 257 -6.08 -10.88 -15.77
C TYR A 257 -6.36 -10.98 -14.28
N THR A 258 -6.55 -12.21 -13.80
CA THR A 258 -6.41 -12.54 -12.39
C THR A 258 -5.02 -13.11 -12.16
N VAL A 259 -4.23 -12.45 -11.32
CA VAL A 259 -2.84 -12.82 -11.01
C VAL A 259 -2.72 -13.19 -9.55
N SER A 260 -2.20 -14.38 -9.27
CA SER A 260 -1.93 -14.85 -7.91
C SER A 260 -0.44 -14.82 -7.61
N LEU A 261 -0.10 -14.42 -6.40
CA LEU A 261 1.26 -14.37 -5.89
C LEU A 261 1.29 -15.00 -4.49
N ASN A 262 2.30 -15.82 -4.20
CA ASN A 262 2.48 -16.44 -2.89
C ASN A 262 3.93 -16.38 -2.43
N VAL A 263 4.11 -16.12 -1.14
CA VAL A 263 5.39 -16.16 -0.45
C VAL A 263 5.26 -17.08 0.74
N ASP A 264 6.11 -18.09 0.85
CA ASP A 264 6.15 -19.04 1.95
C ASP A 264 7.43 -18.88 2.76
N ILE A 265 7.31 -18.81 4.09
CA ILE A 265 8.42 -18.75 5.04
C ILE A 265 8.41 -20.02 5.87
N THR A 266 9.51 -20.76 5.82
CA THR A 266 9.70 -22.07 6.47
C THR A 266 11.03 -22.13 7.22
N ASN A 267 11.32 -23.25 7.89
CA ASN A 267 12.59 -23.51 8.58
C ASN A 267 13.02 -22.38 9.54
N ILE A 268 12.04 -21.76 10.20
CA ILE A 268 12.26 -20.65 11.12
C ILE A 268 13.04 -21.15 12.33
N ALA A 269 14.12 -20.46 12.70
CA ALA A 269 14.72 -20.54 14.03
C ALA A 269 14.80 -19.12 14.60
N ALA A 270 14.17 -18.91 15.75
CA ALA A 270 14.03 -17.62 16.39
C ALA A 270 13.73 -17.77 17.88
N GLU A 271 14.10 -16.75 18.67
CA GLU A 271 13.68 -16.56 20.06
C GLU A 271 12.73 -15.36 20.18
N ASP A 272 12.13 -15.15 21.35
CA ASP A 272 11.20 -14.04 21.58
C ASP A 272 11.83 -12.67 21.25
N GLY A 273 11.02 -11.72 20.77
CA GLY A 273 11.51 -10.42 20.31
C GLY A 273 12.13 -10.47 18.92
N ASN A 274 11.49 -11.20 18.00
CA ASN A 274 11.90 -11.33 16.60
C ASN A 274 10.83 -10.77 15.64
N MET A 275 11.28 -10.34 14.45
CA MET A 275 10.40 -9.76 13.43
C MET A 275 10.88 -10.10 12.01
N LEU A 276 9.92 -10.32 11.11
CA LEU A 276 10.12 -10.40 9.67
C LEU A 276 9.12 -9.49 8.95
N LEU A 277 9.64 -8.62 8.09
CA LEU A 277 8.86 -7.76 7.22
C LEU A 277 9.02 -8.23 5.77
N LEU A 278 7.91 -8.50 5.09
CA LEU A 278 7.88 -8.80 3.65
C LEU A 278 7.38 -7.58 2.88
N ARG A 279 8.06 -7.24 1.78
CA ARG A 279 7.69 -6.14 0.88
C ARG A 279 7.30 -6.70 -0.47
N ILE A 280 5.99 -6.83 -0.69
CA ILE A 280 5.42 -7.50 -1.86
C ILE A 280 5.04 -6.45 -2.91
N PRO A 281 5.62 -6.48 -4.13
CA PRO A 281 5.24 -5.57 -5.20
C PRO A 281 3.78 -5.74 -5.62
N ARG A 282 3.06 -4.63 -5.80
CA ARG A 282 1.72 -4.62 -6.41
C ARG A 282 1.84 -4.27 -7.90
N PRO A 283 0.95 -4.80 -8.77
CA PRO A 283 0.84 -4.30 -10.15
C PRO A 283 0.71 -2.77 -10.18
N VAL A 284 1.45 -2.12 -11.08
CA VAL A 284 1.53 -0.65 -11.15
C VAL A 284 0.51 -0.08 -12.13
N ALA A 285 -0.16 1.01 -11.77
CA ALA A 285 -1.09 1.69 -12.66
C ALA A 285 -0.34 2.56 -13.69
N SER A 286 -0.79 2.51 -14.93
CA SER A 286 -0.31 3.33 -16.04
C SER A 286 -1.44 3.53 -17.06
N ALA A 287 -1.17 4.24 -18.15
CA ALA A 287 -2.12 4.32 -19.25
C ALA A 287 -2.34 2.97 -19.94
N THR A 288 -1.38 2.04 -19.86
CA THR A 288 -1.42 0.71 -20.50
C THR A 288 -1.99 -0.38 -19.57
N GLN A 289 -1.97 -0.14 -18.25
CA GLN A 289 -2.39 -1.08 -17.22
C GLN A 289 -3.25 -0.37 -16.16
N ARG A 290 -4.52 -0.77 -16.06
CA ARG A 290 -5.58 -0.07 -15.33
C ARG A 290 -6.43 -1.02 -14.49
N ASN A 291 -7.36 -0.45 -13.73
CA ASN A 291 -8.34 -1.17 -12.89
C ASN A 291 -7.69 -2.23 -11.99
N ILE A 292 -6.65 -1.82 -11.27
CA ILE A 292 -5.85 -2.71 -10.43
C ILE A 292 -6.53 -2.85 -9.07
N GLU A 293 -7.04 -4.04 -8.79
CA GLU A 293 -7.74 -4.35 -7.55
C GLU A 293 -7.05 -5.51 -6.83
N ILE A 294 -7.01 -5.45 -5.50
CA ILE A 294 -6.56 -6.56 -4.66
C ILE A 294 -7.82 -7.32 -4.24
N THR A 295 -8.07 -8.47 -4.84
CA THR A 295 -9.27 -9.28 -4.55
C THR A 295 -9.04 -10.24 -3.39
N ARG A 296 -7.78 -10.56 -3.09
CA ARG A 296 -7.37 -11.33 -1.91
C ARG A 296 -6.04 -10.84 -1.37
N SER A 297 -5.92 -10.73 -0.05
CA SER A 297 -4.69 -10.46 0.66
C SER A 297 -4.73 -11.16 2.01
N GLU A 298 -3.97 -12.24 2.15
CA GLU A 298 -3.94 -13.05 3.37
C GLU A 298 -2.50 -13.35 3.80
N PRO A 299 -2.11 -13.09 5.05
CA PRO A 299 -2.89 -12.44 6.11
C PRO A 299 -3.22 -10.97 5.78
N ALA A 300 -3.96 -10.29 6.66
CA ALA A 300 -4.19 -8.85 6.51
C ALA A 300 -2.84 -8.11 6.52
N PRO A 301 -2.58 -7.22 5.55
CA PRO A 301 -1.30 -6.53 5.47
C PRO A 301 -1.16 -5.50 6.58
N TYR A 302 0.07 -5.26 7.03
CA TYR A 302 0.40 -4.16 7.92
C TYR A 302 0.19 -2.80 7.23
N LEU A 303 0.61 -2.71 5.97
CA LEU A 303 0.27 -1.60 5.06
C LEU A 303 -0.13 -2.17 3.71
N GLU A 304 -1.36 -1.88 3.26
CA GLU A 304 -1.87 -2.40 1.99
C GLU A 304 -1.19 -1.74 0.77
N ASN A 305 -0.85 -0.46 0.86
CA ASN A 305 -0.20 0.25 -0.23
C ASN A 305 0.71 1.37 0.29
N TYR A 306 2.01 1.09 0.33
CA TYR A 306 3.03 2.08 0.58
C TYR A 306 4.02 2.11 -0.58
N ARG A 307 3.97 3.19 -1.38
CA ARG A 307 4.80 3.36 -2.60
C ARG A 307 4.72 2.16 -3.57
N GLY A 308 3.52 1.60 -3.76
CA GLY A 308 3.30 0.48 -4.68
C GLY A 308 3.65 -0.90 -4.13
N MET A 309 3.91 -1.01 -2.82
CA MET A 309 4.19 -2.28 -2.14
C MET A 309 3.18 -2.56 -1.04
N ILE A 310 2.90 -3.85 -0.84
CA ILE A 310 2.16 -4.41 0.28
C ILE A 310 3.18 -4.84 1.34
N PHE A 311 2.97 -4.44 2.58
CA PHE A 311 3.84 -4.79 3.70
C PHE A 311 3.14 -5.81 4.60
N HIS A 312 3.79 -6.95 4.83
CA HIS A 312 3.40 -7.89 5.90
C HIS A 312 4.45 -7.87 7.00
N GLN A 313 4.00 -7.64 8.23
CA GLN A 313 4.85 -7.68 9.41
C GLN A 313 4.47 -8.91 10.24
N PHE A 314 5.42 -9.82 10.39
CA PHE A 314 5.32 -10.98 11.26
C PHE A 314 6.19 -10.74 12.49
N GLU A 315 5.63 -10.96 13.67
CA GLU A 315 6.33 -10.82 14.96
C GLU A 315 6.25 -12.11 15.76
N ASN A 316 7.23 -12.31 16.64
CA ASN A 316 7.29 -13.48 17.53
C ASN A 316 7.17 -14.80 16.75
N LEU A 317 7.87 -14.89 15.63
CA LEU A 317 7.92 -16.10 14.80
C LEU A 317 8.47 -17.26 15.63
N ARG A 318 7.88 -18.45 15.47
CA ARG A 318 8.21 -19.64 16.28
C ARG A 318 8.83 -20.75 15.43
N PRO A 319 9.82 -21.49 15.95
CA PRO A 319 10.37 -22.66 15.27
C PRO A 319 9.30 -23.71 14.92
N GLY A 320 9.48 -24.37 13.78
CA GLY A 320 8.57 -25.44 13.30
C GLY A 320 7.24 -24.95 12.72
N ARG A 321 7.02 -23.63 12.61
CA ARG A 321 5.86 -23.06 11.91
C ARG A 321 6.21 -22.72 10.46
N THR A 322 5.18 -22.74 9.62
CA THR A 322 5.18 -22.17 8.26
C THR A 322 4.30 -20.94 8.26
N LEU A 323 4.77 -19.87 7.66
CA LEU A 323 4.00 -18.66 7.39
C LEU A 323 3.84 -18.51 5.89
N SER A 324 2.72 -17.94 5.45
CA SER A 324 2.52 -17.59 4.06
C SER A 324 1.88 -16.21 3.93
N ALA A 325 2.19 -15.54 2.83
CA ALA A 325 1.51 -14.34 2.37
C ALA A 325 1.04 -14.56 0.93
N SER A 326 -0.27 -14.53 0.73
CA SER A 326 -0.92 -14.77 -0.56
C SER A 326 -1.68 -13.53 -1.01
N HIS A 327 -1.52 -13.17 -2.28
CA HIS A 327 -2.27 -12.08 -2.91
C HIS A 327 -2.90 -12.54 -4.22
N THR A 328 -4.08 -11.99 -4.51
CA THR A 328 -4.71 -12.09 -5.81
C THR A 328 -5.06 -10.69 -6.30
N PHE A 329 -4.64 -10.39 -7.53
CA PHE A 329 -4.86 -9.11 -8.19
C PHE A 329 -5.78 -9.29 -9.39
N LEU A 330 -6.69 -8.35 -9.59
CA LEU A 330 -7.38 -8.15 -10.87
C LEU A 330 -6.69 -6.98 -11.58
N VAL A 331 -6.29 -7.18 -12.83
CA VAL A 331 -5.53 -6.18 -13.61
C VAL A 331 -6.05 -6.14 -15.04
N THR A 332 -6.45 -4.96 -15.51
CA THR A 332 -6.80 -4.75 -16.93
C THR A 332 -5.62 -4.18 -17.69
N VAL A 333 -5.26 -4.77 -18.82
CA VAL A 333 -4.18 -4.31 -19.71
C VAL A 333 -4.69 -4.11 -21.12
N TYR A 334 -3.98 -3.30 -21.90
CA TYR A 334 -4.35 -2.90 -23.24
C TYR A 334 -3.17 -3.06 -24.20
N ARG A 335 -3.46 -3.45 -25.44
CA ARG A 335 -2.52 -3.23 -26.54
C ARG A 335 -2.38 -1.73 -26.72
N VAL A 336 -1.15 -1.26 -26.84
CA VAL A 336 -0.87 0.14 -27.15
C VAL A 336 -0.09 0.23 -28.43
N GLU A 337 -0.63 1.01 -29.36
CA GLU A 337 0.02 1.31 -30.64
C GLU A 337 0.19 2.81 -30.77
N THR A 338 1.37 3.25 -31.20
CA THR A 338 1.68 4.66 -31.40
C THR A 338 1.95 4.95 -32.86
N GLU A 339 1.38 6.06 -33.35
CA GLU A 339 1.66 6.62 -34.66
C GLU A 339 2.37 7.96 -34.45
N ILE A 340 3.69 7.97 -34.46
CA ILE A 340 4.51 9.15 -34.17
C ILE A 340 5.14 9.70 -35.45
N THR A 341 4.85 10.95 -35.77
CA THR A 341 5.51 11.69 -36.84
C THR A 341 6.79 12.31 -36.30
N ALA A 342 7.94 11.65 -36.55
CA ALA A 342 9.24 12.05 -36.01
C ALA A 342 9.56 13.55 -36.16
N ASN A 343 9.23 14.16 -37.31
CA ASN A 343 9.53 15.58 -37.57
C ASN A 343 8.72 16.56 -36.70
N GLN A 344 7.63 16.10 -36.08
CA GLN A 344 6.83 16.90 -35.15
C GLN A 344 7.31 16.76 -33.70
N VAL A 345 8.18 15.78 -33.41
CA VAL A 345 8.84 15.64 -32.11
C VAL A 345 9.93 16.72 -32.00
N ARG A 346 9.81 17.57 -30.98
CA ARG A 346 10.78 18.64 -30.70
C ARG A 346 11.75 18.22 -29.60
N PRO A 347 12.94 18.84 -29.51
CA PRO A 347 13.79 18.71 -28.33
C PRO A 347 13.06 19.15 -27.06
N TYR A 348 13.46 18.58 -25.92
CA TYR A 348 12.89 18.93 -24.62
C TYR A 348 13.12 20.41 -24.30
N THR A 349 12.05 21.07 -23.86
CA THR A 349 12.04 22.46 -23.41
C THR A 349 11.86 22.56 -21.89
N ASP A 350 11.09 21.66 -21.28
CA ASP A 350 10.87 21.58 -19.84
C ASP A 350 11.87 20.60 -19.18
N THR A 351 13.16 20.96 -19.18
CA THR A 351 14.24 20.11 -18.61
C THR A 351 14.32 20.18 -17.08
N ASP A 352 13.61 21.10 -16.45
CA ASP A 352 13.54 21.23 -14.99
C ASP A 352 12.34 20.48 -14.39
N SER A 353 11.54 19.81 -15.24
CA SER A 353 10.38 19.06 -14.79
C SER A 353 10.81 17.84 -13.97
N PRO A 354 10.03 17.43 -12.93
CA PRO A 354 10.34 16.23 -12.14
C PRO A 354 10.51 14.96 -12.99
N VAL A 355 9.71 14.82 -14.06
CA VAL A 355 9.80 13.70 -15.00
C VAL A 355 11.14 13.72 -15.73
N TYR A 356 11.56 14.88 -16.23
CA TYR A 356 12.83 15.00 -16.96
C TYR A 356 14.02 14.71 -16.04
N LEU A 357 14.08 15.37 -14.89
CA LEU A 357 15.19 15.26 -13.95
C LEU A 357 15.32 13.83 -13.39
N LEU A 358 14.21 13.23 -12.94
CA LEU A 358 14.23 11.91 -12.34
C LEU A 358 14.58 10.82 -13.38
N TYR A 359 13.99 10.88 -14.56
CA TYR A 359 14.11 9.79 -15.54
C TYR A 359 15.22 9.99 -16.56
N THR A 360 16.05 11.04 -16.42
CA THR A 360 17.38 11.13 -17.06
C THR A 360 18.52 10.87 -16.08
N ALA A 361 18.25 10.92 -14.77
CA ALA A 361 19.25 10.66 -13.74
C ALA A 361 19.74 9.21 -13.70
N SER A 362 20.95 9.05 -13.19
CA SER A 362 21.57 7.77 -12.87
C SER A 362 20.99 7.22 -11.57
N ASP A 363 20.86 5.90 -11.48
CA ASP A 363 20.39 5.18 -10.30
C ASP A 363 21.17 3.84 -10.14
N PRO A 364 20.94 3.04 -9.07
CA PRO A 364 21.72 1.82 -8.82
C PRO A 364 21.73 0.78 -9.94
N VAL A 365 20.70 0.75 -10.82
CA VAL A 365 20.60 -0.20 -11.93
C VAL A 365 20.74 0.47 -13.30
N ILE A 366 20.62 1.80 -13.37
CA ILE A 366 20.77 2.62 -14.58
C ILE A 366 21.96 3.57 -14.42
N PRO A 367 23.21 3.14 -14.71
CA PRO A 367 24.41 3.97 -14.56
C PRO A 367 24.59 4.95 -15.74
N SER A 368 23.61 5.83 -15.99
CA SER A 368 23.56 6.72 -17.17
C SER A 368 24.66 7.79 -17.19
N ASN A 369 25.29 8.06 -16.05
CA ASN A 369 26.41 8.99 -15.90
C ASN A 369 27.80 8.33 -16.07
N ASN A 370 27.85 7.03 -16.36
CA ASN A 370 29.11 6.33 -16.57
C ASN A 370 29.79 6.79 -17.89
N PRO A 371 31.10 7.06 -17.90
CA PRO A 371 31.80 7.54 -19.10
C PRO A 371 31.69 6.61 -20.32
N ASP A 372 31.75 5.29 -20.14
CA ASP A 372 31.68 4.32 -21.24
C ASP A 372 30.28 4.30 -21.87
N ILE A 373 29.24 4.43 -21.05
CA ILE A 373 27.85 4.61 -21.50
C ILE A 373 27.72 5.90 -22.31
N ILE A 374 28.23 7.02 -21.81
CA ILE A 374 28.15 8.32 -22.48
C ILE A 374 28.88 8.28 -23.83
N LEU A 375 30.07 7.66 -23.87
CA LEU A 375 30.84 7.48 -25.10
C LEU A 375 30.09 6.60 -26.10
N LYS A 376 29.54 5.46 -25.67
CA LYS A 376 28.75 4.59 -26.56
C LYS A 376 27.50 5.29 -27.07
N ALA A 377 26.79 6.02 -26.21
CA ALA A 377 25.62 6.80 -26.63
C ALA A 377 26.00 7.85 -27.69
N ALA A 378 27.11 8.57 -27.51
CA ALA A 378 27.59 9.54 -28.49
C ALA A 378 27.96 8.88 -29.84
N GLU A 379 28.58 7.69 -29.80
CA GLU A 379 28.90 6.88 -30.99
C GLU A 379 27.64 6.50 -31.78
N ILE A 380 26.62 5.95 -31.10
CA ILE A 380 25.35 5.52 -31.71
C ILE A 380 24.60 6.71 -32.33
N LEU A 381 24.58 7.85 -31.64
CA LEU A 381 23.71 8.98 -32.00
C LEU A 381 24.33 9.95 -33.02
N GLY A 382 25.65 10.06 -33.05
CA GLY A 382 26.33 11.09 -33.85
C GLY A 382 25.76 12.49 -33.59
N ASN A 383 25.21 13.11 -34.63
CA ASN A 383 24.66 14.47 -34.57
C ASN A 383 23.13 14.55 -34.38
N GLU A 384 22.43 13.42 -34.21
CA GLU A 384 20.97 13.41 -34.09
C GLU A 384 20.53 14.16 -32.81
N LYS A 385 19.51 15.02 -32.97
CA LYS A 385 18.97 15.88 -31.89
C LYS A 385 17.52 15.56 -31.55
N ASN A 386 16.78 14.94 -32.47
CA ASN A 386 15.40 14.58 -32.29
C ASN A 386 15.27 13.43 -31.27
N PRO A 387 14.57 13.62 -30.13
CA PRO A 387 14.49 12.61 -29.08
C PRO A 387 13.92 11.25 -29.54
N TYR A 388 12.92 11.25 -30.43
CA TYR A 388 12.34 10.01 -30.94
C TYR A 388 13.31 9.25 -31.85
N ARG A 389 14.01 9.96 -32.75
CA ARG A 389 15.03 9.34 -33.61
C ARG A 389 16.24 8.86 -32.80
N LYS A 390 16.66 9.59 -31.78
CA LYS A 390 17.68 9.13 -30.84
C LYS A 390 17.27 7.81 -30.17
N ALA A 391 16.04 7.74 -29.65
CA ALA A 391 15.52 6.51 -29.05
C ALA A 391 15.48 5.35 -30.07
N LYS A 392 15.10 5.62 -31.33
CA LYS A 392 15.11 4.62 -32.42
C LYS A 392 16.52 4.11 -32.73
N LEU A 393 17.50 5.01 -32.87
CA LEU A 393 18.90 4.63 -33.11
C LEU A 393 19.46 3.74 -31.97
N ILE A 394 19.12 4.06 -30.72
CA ILE A 394 19.52 3.24 -29.57
C ILE A 394 18.84 1.87 -29.62
N TYR A 395 17.53 1.83 -29.88
CA TYR A 395 16.78 0.58 -30.02
C TYR A 395 17.32 -0.30 -31.15
N ASP A 396 17.58 0.29 -32.31
CA ASP A 396 18.13 -0.41 -33.47
C ASP A 396 19.51 -0.96 -33.16
N TRP A 397 20.39 -0.15 -32.55
CA TRP A 397 21.70 -0.63 -32.12
C TRP A 397 21.61 -1.81 -31.16
N VAL A 398 20.72 -1.76 -30.16
CA VAL A 398 20.50 -2.88 -29.22
C VAL A 398 19.99 -4.10 -29.98
N THR A 399 18.99 -3.95 -30.86
CA THR A 399 18.34 -5.08 -31.54
C THR A 399 19.13 -5.66 -32.72
N GLU A 400 20.13 -4.95 -33.23
CA GLU A 400 21.01 -5.39 -34.31
C GLU A 400 22.35 -5.94 -33.79
N THR A 401 22.84 -5.43 -32.64
CA THR A 401 24.17 -5.75 -32.13
C THR A 401 24.16 -6.80 -31.03
N MET A 402 23.14 -6.80 -30.16
CA MET A 402 23.13 -7.70 -29.00
C MET A 402 22.80 -9.14 -29.40
N GLU A 403 23.50 -10.11 -28.80
CA GLU A 403 23.13 -11.52 -28.88
C GLU A 403 22.26 -11.92 -27.67
N TRP A 404 21.16 -12.65 -27.91
CA TRP A 404 20.36 -13.20 -26.82
C TRP A 404 21.13 -14.30 -26.07
N LYS A 405 21.38 -14.08 -24.78
CA LYS A 405 21.97 -15.07 -23.87
C LYS A 405 21.32 -15.00 -22.50
N GLU A 406 20.76 -16.12 -22.06
CA GLU A 406 20.37 -16.28 -20.66
C GLU A 406 21.62 -16.45 -19.80
N HIS A 407 21.71 -15.70 -18.71
CA HIS A 407 22.86 -15.73 -17.81
C HIS A 407 22.46 -16.21 -16.43
N GLU A 408 23.24 -17.14 -15.88
CA GLU A 408 23.04 -17.64 -14.52
C GLU A 408 23.52 -16.65 -13.46
N ASN A 409 24.43 -15.71 -13.80
CA ASN A 409 24.95 -14.74 -12.84
C ASN A 409 23.96 -13.58 -12.65
N PRO A 410 23.26 -13.49 -11.51
CA PRO A 410 22.27 -12.46 -11.29
C PRO A 410 22.88 -11.07 -11.06
N ASN A 411 24.17 -11.01 -10.69
CA ASN A 411 24.88 -9.77 -10.37
C ASN A 411 25.49 -9.09 -11.61
N ARG A 412 25.34 -9.67 -12.80
CA ARG A 412 25.77 -9.06 -14.06
C ARG A 412 25.02 -7.75 -14.31
N GLY A 413 25.77 -6.70 -14.56
CA GLY A 413 25.27 -5.33 -14.74
C GLY A 413 25.23 -4.87 -16.20
N VAL A 414 24.75 -3.64 -16.41
CA VAL A 414 24.61 -3.03 -17.75
C VAL A 414 25.94 -2.89 -18.49
N LEU A 415 27.04 -2.63 -17.76
CA LEU A 415 28.36 -2.49 -18.36
C LEU A 415 28.88 -3.81 -18.93
N ASP A 416 28.57 -4.94 -18.29
CA ASP A 416 28.92 -6.26 -18.82
C ASP A 416 28.13 -6.55 -20.10
N ALA A 417 26.84 -6.20 -20.11
CA ALA A 417 25.99 -6.31 -21.30
C ALA A 417 26.52 -5.49 -22.48
N LEU A 418 26.98 -4.27 -22.21
CA LEU A 418 27.61 -3.40 -23.21
C LEU A 418 28.93 -3.99 -23.73
N ALA A 419 29.80 -4.48 -22.83
CA ALA A 419 31.12 -5.00 -23.20
C ALA A 419 31.04 -6.30 -24.02
N ASP A 420 30.17 -7.23 -23.62
CA ASP A 420 30.04 -8.53 -24.27
C ASP A 420 29.10 -8.50 -25.49
N THR A 421 28.34 -7.41 -25.68
CA THR A 421 27.26 -7.31 -26.68
C THR A 421 26.30 -8.50 -26.63
N SER A 422 25.94 -8.94 -25.42
CA SER A 422 25.01 -10.04 -25.23
C SER A 422 24.24 -9.92 -23.92
N GLY A 423 23.08 -10.55 -23.84
CA GLY A 423 22.30 -10.57 -22.60
C GLY A 423 20.89 -11.10 -22.74
N SER A 424 20.21 -11.15 -21.59
CA SER A 424 18.79 -11.50 -21.46
C SER A 424 17.89 -10.27 -21.65
N ALA A 425 16.58 -10.45 -21.51
CA ALA A 425 15.63 -9.33 -21.54
C ALA A 425 15.92 -8.27 -20.46
N TRP A 426 16.40 -8.69 -19.28
CA TRP A 426 16.85 -7.78 -18.22
C TRP A 426 17.97 -6.86 -18.73
N ASP A 427 19.00 -7.45 -19.31
CA ASP A 427 20.21 -6.74 -19.75
C ASP A 427 19.87 -5.75 -20.87
N MET A 428 19.04 -6.16 -21.83
CA MET A 428 18.64 -5.32 -22.97
C MET A 428 17.72 -4.15 -22.55
N ALA A 429 16.75 -4.40 -21.66
CA ALA A 429 15.87 -3.35 -21.15
C ALA A 429 16.64 -2.29 -20.36
N LEU A 430 17.56 -2.71 -19.48
CA LEU A 430 18.41 -1.78 -18.73
C LEU A 430 19.42 -1.06 -19.63
N LEU A 431 20.01 -1.73 -20.62
CA LEU A 431 20.96 -1.12 -21.55
C LEU A 431 20.29 -0.05 -22.42
N PHE A 432 19.12 -0.35 -23.00
CA PHE A 432 18.33 0.64 -23.74
C PHE A 432 18.05 1.87 -22.85
N THR A 433 17.54 1.63 -21.64
CA THR A 433 17.21 2.71 -20.70
C THR A 433 18.45 3.53 -20.35
N THR A 434 19.58 2.89 -20.07
CA THR A 434 20.84 3.53 -19.68
C THR A 434 21.39 4.42 -20.79
N LEU A 435 21.40 3.95 -22.02
CA LEU A 435 21.81 4.73 -23.20
C LEU A 435 20.84 5.88 -23.47
N ALA A 436 19.53 5.67 -23.33
CA ALA A 436 18.51 6.71 -23.52
C ALA A 436 18.68 7.84 -22.49
N ARG A 437 18.84 7.50 -21.20
CA ARG A 437 19.08 8.48 -20.13
C ARG A 437 20.36 9.27 -20.34
N ALA A 438 21.46 8.60 -20.70
CA ALA A 438 22.74 9.24 -21.02
C ALA A 438 22.63 10.22 -22.22
N SER A 439 21.62 10.02 -23.06
CA SER A 439 21.34 10.83 -24.25
C SER A 439 20.37 11.99 -24.01
N GLY A 440 19.95 12.21 -22.76
CA GLY A 440 18.98 13.23 -22.36
C GLY A 440 17.53 12.89 -22.71
N ILE A 441 17.21 11.59 -22.87
CA ILE A 441 15.85 11.09 -23.07
C ILE A 441 15.36 10.50 -21.74
N PRO A 442 14.26 10.98 -21.16
CA PRO A 442 13.73 10.37 -19.96
C PRO A 442 13.24 8.95 -20.27
N ALA A 443 13.74 7.95 -19.55
CA ALA A 443 13.46 6.54 -19.80
C ALA A 443 13.31 5.73 -18.50
N ILE A 444 12.50 4.68 -18.54
CA ILE A 444 12.17 3.85 -17.39
C ILE A 444 12.26 2.38 -17.78
N PRO A 445 12.99 1.54 -17.03
CA PRO A 445 12.90 0.10 -17.18
C PRO A 445 11.65 -0.41 -16.46
N VAL A 446 10.96 -1.38 -17.05
CA VAL A 446 9.73 -1.97 -16.51
C VAL A 446 9.95 -3.45 -16.24
N ALA A 447 9.56 -3.91 -15.05
CA ALA A 447 9.63 -5.31 -14.66
C ALA A 447 8.22 -5.85 -14.42
N GLY A 448 8.00 -7.10 -14.81
CA GLY A 448 6.73 -7.75 -14.63
C GLY A 448 6.74 -9.17 -15.14
N ILE A 449 5.58 -9.60 -15.65
CA ILE A 449 5.41 -10.90 -16.29
C ILE A 449 4.84 -10.75 -17.70
N VAL A 450 5.16 -11.71 -18.56
CA VAL A 450 4.51 -11.96 -19.86
C VAL A 450 3.75 -13.27 -19.78
N VAL A 451 2.66 -13.38 -20.55
CA VAL A 451 1.73 -14.50 -20.54
C VAL A 451 1.74 -15.14 -21.92
N ASP A 452 2.08 -16.41 -22.01
CA ASP A 452 2.11 -17.12 -23.29
C ASP A 452 0.74 -17.69 -23.70
N GLU A 453 0.69 -18.35 -24.86
CA GLU A 453 -0.52 -18.97 -25.40
C GLU A 453 -1.11 -20.06 -24.48
N ASN A 454 -0.27 -20.71 -23.67
CA ASN A 454 -0.69 -21.72 -22.69
C ASN A 454 -1.15 -21.09 -21.36
N ARG A 455 -1.21 -19.76 -21.28
CA ARG A 455 -1.51 -18.97 -20.07
C ARG A 455 -0.47 -19.14 -18.98
N GLU A 456 0.74 -19.58 -19.33
CA GLU A 456 1.86 -19.60 -18.40
C GLU A 456 2.46 -18.20 -18.32
N SER A 457 2.72 -17.74 -17.10
CA SER A 457 3.44 -16.50 -16.86
C SER A 457 4.94 -16.74 -16.74
N ARG A 458 5.72 -15.84 -17.30
CA ARG A 458 7.18 -15.80 -17.16
C ARG A 458 7.61 -14.39 -16.81
N ILE A 459 8.65 -14.24 -16.00
CA ILE A 459 9.20 -12.92 -15.70
C ILE A 459 9.77 -12.32 -16.99
N HIS A 460 9.52 -11.03 -17.20
CA HIS A 460 10.05 -10.29 -18.34
C HIS A 460 10.34 -8.83 -17.98
N TRP A 461 11.20 -8.21 -18.78
CA TRP A 461 11.61 -6.81 -18.63
C TRP A 461 11.58 -6.11 -19.98
N TRP A 462 11.09 -4.88 -19.98
CA TRP A 462 11.06 -4.00 -21.14
C TRP A 462 11.36 -2.58 -20.68
N ALA A 463 11.16 -1.59 -21.56
CA ALA A 463 11.37 -0.20 -21.21
C ALA A 463 10.28 0.71 -21.78
N GLU A 464 10.27 1.93 -21.29
CA GLU A 464 9.46 3.02 -21.82
C GLU A 464 10.34 4.27 -21.89
N PHE A 465 10.15 5.10 -22.92
CA PHE A 465 10.78 6.42 -22.99
C PHE A 465 9.72 7.51 -23.11
N TYR A 466 9.96 8.66 -22.53
CA TYR A 466 9.02 9.78 -22.52
C TYR A 466 9.33 10.73 -23.68
N LEU A 467 8.30 11.23 -24.36
CA LEU A 467 8.42 12.35 -25.30
C LEU A 467 7.58 13.52 -24.81
N GLU A 468 8.18 14.71 -24.77
CA GLU A 468 7.45 15.94 -24.41
C GLU A 468 6.28 16.17 -25.38
N ASN A 469 5.12 16.54 -24.84
CA ASN A 469 3.87 16.76 -25.58
C ASN A 469 3.26 15.50 -26.24
N PHE A 470 3.74 14.30 -25.87
CA PHE A 470 3.18 13.02 -26.33
C PHE A 470 2.95 12.01 -25.20
N GLY A 471 3.90 11.86 -24.27
CA GLY A 471 3.81 10.92 -23.15
C GLY A 471 4.79 9.75 -23.23
N TRP A 472 4.52 8.67 -22.49
CA TRP A 472 5.36 7.48 -22.43
C TRP A 472 5.16 6.59 -23.66
N VAL A 473 6.25 6.16 -24.27
CA VAL A 473 6.30 5.34 -25.47
C VAL A 473 6.93 3.99 -25.09
N PRO A 474 6.22 2.87 -25.24
CA PRO A 474 6.76 1.57 -24.86
C PRO A 474 7.80 1.09 -25.87
N VAL A 475 8.74 0.29 -25.37
CA VAL A 475 9.74 -0.36 -26.20
C VAL A 475 10.21 -1.67 -25.59
N ASP A 476 10.36 -2.71 -26.40
CA ASP A 476 10.82 -4.02 -25.97
C ASP A 476 11.96 -4.54 -26.87
N PRO A 477 13.22 -4.21 -26.55
CA PRO A 477 14.35 -4.64 -27.37
C PRO A 477 14.50 -6.16 -27.42
N ALA A 478 14.14 -6.88 -26.35
CA ALA A 478 14.26 -8.33 -26.28
C ALA A 478 13.29 -9.03 -27.24
N MET A 479 12.02 -8.61 -27.23
CA MET A 479 11.05 -9.15 -28.19
C MET A 479 11.31 -8.66 -29.61
N GLY A 480 11.79 -7.42 -29.76
CA GLY A 480 12.21 -6.85 -31.03
C GLY A 480 13.38 -7.58 -31.70
N LEU A 481 14.30 -8.14 -30.91
CA LEU A 481 15.40 -9.00 -31.39
C LEU A 481 14.91 -10.32 -32.02
N GLY A 482 13.61 -10.66 -31.89
CA GLY A 482 13.04 -11.89 -32.44
C GLY A 482 12.82 -12.99 -31.40
N LYS A 483 12.61 -12.61 -30.13
CA LYS A 483 12.11 -13.51 -29.06
C LYS A 483 10.70 -13.12 -28.57
N PRO A 484 9.73 -12.85 -29.47
CA PRO A 484 8.38 -12.50 -29.04
C PRO A 484 7.70 -13.68 -28.34
N VAL A 485 6.95 -13.40 -27.29
CA VAL A 485 5.99 -14.37 -26.73
C VAL A 485 4.76 -14.48 -27.64
N HIS A 486 4.36 -13.35 -28.24
CA HIS A 486 3.30 -13.25 -29.24
C HIS A 486 3.81 -12.41 -30.41
N THR A 487 3.55 -12.87 -31.64
CA THR A 487 3.96 -12.19 -32.86
C THR A 487 2.89 -11.17 -33.27
N PRO A 488 3.16 -9.86 -33.18
CA PRO A 488 2.17 -8.82 -33.54
C PRO A 488 1.97 -8.67 -35.05
N GLY A 489 2.85 -9.27 -35.87
CA GLY A 489 2.82 -9.25 -37.33
C GLY A 489 4.19 -9.51 -37.95
N ASP A 490 4.30 -9.29 -39.27
CA ASP A 490 5.47 -9.66 -40.09
C ASP A 490 6.76 -8.90 -39.73
N ASN A 491 6.65 -7.71 -39.13
CA ASN A 491 7.80 -6.89 -38.73
C ASN A 491 7.85 -6.65 -37.22
N THR A 492 8.08 -7.75 -36.48
CA THR A 492 8.13 -7.75 -35.01
C THR A 492 9.17 -6.78 -34.44
N ARG A 493 10.34 -6.65 -35.07
CA ARG A 493 11.40 -5.73 -34.63
C ARG A 493 10.93 -4.28 -34.64
N GLU A 494 10.37 -3.82 -35.75
CA GLU A 494 9.89 -2.44 -35.85
C GLU A 494 8.67 -2.20 -34.96
N TRP A 495 7.79 -3.21 -34.81
CA TRP A 495 6.59 -3.06 -34.01
C TRP A 495 6.89 -2.83 -32.52
N TYR A 496 7.85 -3.54 -31.94
CA TYR A 496 8.23 -3.34 -30.53
C TYR A 496 8.99 -2.04 -30.25
N PHE A 497 9.19 -1.17 -31.25
CA PHE A 497 9.56 0.23 -31.03
C PHE A 497 8.33 1.13 -31.11
N GLY A 498 7.76 1.46 -29.95
CA GLY A 498 6.59 2.33 -29.85
C GLY A 498 5.27 1.62 -29.62
N ASN A 499 5.23 0.29 -29.68
CA ASN A 499 4.03 -0.50 -29.42
C ASN A 499 4.28 -1.57 -28.36
N ILE A 500 3.19 -2.04 -27.75
CA ILE A 500 3.20 -3.10 -26.75
C ILE A 500 1.92 -3.93 -26.82
N ASP A 501 2.04 -5.24 -26.65
CA ASP A 501 0.91 -6.18 -26.67
C ASP A 501 0.20 -6.25 -25.30
N PRO A 502 -1.02 -6.80 -25.24
CA PRO A 502 -1.80 -6.91 -24.02
C PRO A 502 -1.50 -8.18 -23.21
N TYR A 503 -0.38 -8.88 -23.45
CA TYR A 503 -0.08 -10.17 -22.83
C TYR A 503 0.93 -10.06 -21.69
N ARG A 504 0.95 -8.92 -20.99
CA ARG A 504 1.97 -8.63 -19.98
C ARG A 504 1.44 -7.74 -18.88
N ILE A 505 2.01 -7.90 -17.69
CA ILE A 505 1.56 -7.23 -16.46
C ILE A 505 2.78 -6.66 -15.76
N ALA A 506 2.80 -5.34 -15.58
CA ALA A 506 3.87 -4.61 -14.92
C ALA A 506 3.67 -4.61 -13.40
N PHE A 507 4.73 -4.96 -12.66
CA PHE A 507 4.78 -4.86 -11.20
C PHE A 507 5.67 -3.72 -10.72
N SER A 508 6.55 -3.19 -11.58
CA SER A 508 7.30 -1.97 -11.27
C SER A 508 7.66 -1.21 -12.54
N ARG A 509 7.65 0.13 -12.45
CA ARG A 509 8.11 1.06 -13.48
C ARG A 509 9.25 1.89 -12.88
N GLY A 510 10.47 1.42 -13.06
CA GLY A 510 11.68 2.02 -12.51
C GLY A 510 12.05 1.51 -11.12
N TRP A 511 13.28 1.87 -10.71
CA TRP A 511 13.82 1.50 -9.41
C TRP A 511 13.09 2.23 -8.28
N THR A 512 12.57 1.47 -7.31
CA THR A 512 11.91 2.05 -6.13
C THR A 512 12.89 2.09 -4.95
N ASP A 513 13.54 3.25 -4.74
CA ASP A 513 14.46 3.40 -3.61
C ASP A 513 13.71 3.39 -2.28
N GLN A 514 14.10 2.45 -1.41
CA GLN A 514 13.58 2.33 -0.06
C GLN A 514 14.68 1.92 0.90
N LYS A 515 14.70 2.58 2.04
CA LYS A 515 15.61 2.24 3.15
C LYS A 515 15.01 1.12 4.01
N PRO A 516 15.86 0.38 4.74
CA PRO A 516 15.40 -0.47 5.83
C PRO A 516 14.57 0.35 6.83
N MET A 517 13.51 -0.26 7.37
CA MET A 517 12.68 0.37 8.41
C MET A 517 13.39 0.41 9.77
N THR A 518 14.38 -0.45 9.97
CA THR A 518 15.14 -0.54 11.22
C THR A 518 16.65 -0.40 10.95
N GLN A 519 17.38 0.20 11.89
CA GLN A 519 18.83 0.47 11.73
C GLN A 519 19.73 -0.78 11.82
N LYS A 520 19.21 -1.90 12.31
CA LYS A 520 19.96 -3.16 12.54
C LYS A 520 19.22 -4.39 12.01
N SER A 521 18.63 -4.27 10.82
CA SER A 521 18.01 -5.41 10.14
C SER A 521 18.96 -6.07 9.15
N ARG A 522 18.65 -7.33 8.83
CA ARG A 522 19.21 -8.02 7.67
C ARG A 522 18.18 -7.95 6.55
N ILE A 523 18.64 -7.57 5.36
CA ILE A 523 17.79 -7.44 4.18
C ILE A 523 18.06 -8.55 3.18
N VAL A 524 17.03 -8.94 2.44
CA VAL A 524 17.16 -9.85 1.28
C VAL A 524 16.87 -9.06 0.02
N HIS A 525 17.83 -9.10 -0.91
CA HIS A 525 17.71 -8.57 -2.26
C HIS A 525 17.44 -9.72 -3.24
N ARG A 526 16.54 -9.51 -4.20
CA ARG A 526 16.22 -10.48 -5.26
C ARG A 526 16.36 -9.78 -6.62
N PRO A 527 17.58 -9.73 -7.19
CA PRO A 527 17.81 -9.16 -8.51
C PRO A 527 17.14 -10.02 -9.59
N ARG A 528 16.93 -9.46 -10.78
CA ARG A 528 16.30 -10.17 -11.92
C ARG A 528 14.99 -10.86 -11.52
N SER A 529 14.14 -10.14 -10.79
CA SER A 529 12.78 -10.57 -10.43
C SER A 529 11.72 -9.70 -11.12
N TYR A 530 10.44 -9.99 -10.87
CA TYR A 530 9.30 -9.29 -11.47
C TYR A 530 9.15 -7.83 -11.00
N ALA A 531 10.01 -7.32 -10.11
CA ALA A 531 10.02 -5.92 -9.69
C ALA A 531 11.44 -5.38 -9.45
N PHE A 532 11.65 -4.09 -9.77
CA PHE A 532 12.86 -3.33 -9.46
C PHE A 532 12.80 -2.73 -8.05
N GLN A 533 13.20 -3.51 -7.05
CA GLN A 533 13.28 -3.04 -5.66
C GLN A 533 14.52 -3.59 -4.92
N PRO A 534 15.10 -2.82 -3.98
CA PRO A 534 16.28 -3.24 -3.23
C PRO A 534 15.94 -4.30 -2.16
N ILE A 535 14.82 -4.14 -1.46
CA ILE A 535 14.50 -4.91 -0.25
C ILE A 535 13.21 -5.68 -0.50
N TRP A 536 13.29 -7.00 -0.42
CA TRP A 536 12.14 -7.91 -0.48
C TRP A 536 11.73 -8.39 0.91
N GLU A 537 12.73 -8.57 1.76
CA GLU A 537 12.56 -9.05 3.12
C GLU A 537 13.46 -8.22 4.04
N GLU A 538 12.96 -7.92 5.23
CA GLU A 538 13.72 -7.27 6.28
C GLU A 538 13.48 -8.03 7.59
N SER A 539 14.54 -8.66 8.11
CA SER A 539 14.48 -9.39 9.38
C SER A 539 15.22 -8.65 10.48
N GLY A 540 14.69 -8.69 11.70
CA GLY A 540 15.27 -8.04 12.86
C GLY A 540 15.03 -8.80 14.17
N GLY A 541 15.67 -8.32 15.24
CA GLY A 541 15.59 -8.93 16.56
C GLY A 541 16.22 -10.33 16.60
N ASN A 542 15.62 -11.23 17.37
CA ASN A 542 16.14 -12.58 17.60
C ASN A 542 15.69 -13.61 16.55
N LEU A 543 15.48 -13.18 15.29
CA LEU A 543 15.24 -14.09 14.17
C LEU A 543 16.61 -14.57 13.68
N GLU A 544 16.98 -15.83 13.86
CA GLU A 544 18.31 -16.31 13.50
C GLU A 544 18.40 -16.72 12.03
N LYS A 545 17.45 -17.55 11.58
CA LYS A 545 17.38 -18.07 10.21
C LYS A 545 15.96 -18.43 9.81
N TYR A 546 15.71 -18.45 8.51
CA TYR A 546 14.49 -18.94 7.89
C TYR A 546 14.79 -19.26 6.43
N THR A 547 13.87 -19.93 5.76
CA THR A 547 13.89 -20.15 4.31
C THR A 547 12.67 -19.44 3.72
N SER A 548 12.89 -18.58 2.73
CA SER A 548 11.81 -17.96 1.97
C SER A 548 11.71 -18.59 0.58
N PHE A 549 10.49 -18.90 0.17
CA PHE A 549 10.14 -19.24 -1.20
C PHE A 549 9.17 -18.20 -1.72
N TRP A 550 9.58 -17.49 -2.77
CA TRP A 550 8.73 -16.52 -3.45
C TRP A 550 8.33 -17.12 -4.79
N GLY A 551 7.05 -17.43 -4.94
CA GLY A 551 6.50 -17.81 -6.23
C GLY A 551 6.52 -16.63 -7.19
N ASP A 552 6.80 -16.89 -8.46
CA ASP A 552 6.57 -15.90 -9.51
C ASP A 552 5.06 -15.63 -9.64
N PRO A 553 4.65 -14.41 -10.03
CA PRO A 553 3.24 -14.09 -10.24
C PRO A 553 2.65 -15.01 -11.31
N ARG A 554 1.53 -15.68 -10.99
CA ARG A 554 0.87 -16.65 -11.88
C ARG A 554 -0.49 -16.16 -12.33
N VAL A 555 -0.75 -16.21 -13.63
CA VAL A 555 -2.09 -15.96 -14.15
C VAL A 555 -2.98 -17.15 -13.82
N THR A 556 -4.08 -16.89 -13.11
CA THR A 556 -5.08 -17.90 -12.75
C THR A 556 -6.40 -17.71 -13.49
N GLY A 557 -6.56 -16.60 -14.23
CA GLY A 557 -7.74 -16.32 -15.05
C GLY A 557 -7.49 -15.20 -16.06
N VAL A 558 -8.21 -15.25 -17.18
CA VAL A 558 -8.24 -14.21 -18.23
C VAL A 558 -9.70 -14.02 -18.64
N TYR A 559 -10.16 -12.77 -18.67
CA TYR A 559 -11.53 -12.36 -18.93
C TYR A 559 -11.62 -11.31 -20.03
#